data_AF-A0A0F9MER4-F1
#
_entry.id   AF-A0A0F9MER4-F1
#
_cell.length_a   1.000
_cell.length_b   1.000
_cell.length_c   1.000
_cell.angle_alpha   90.00
_cell.angle_beta   90.00
_cell.angle_gamma   90.00
#
_symmetry.space_group_name_H-M   'P 1'
#
loop_
_entity.id
_entity.type
_entity.pdbx_description
1 polymer ?
#
loop_
_entity_poly.entity_id
_entity_poly.type
_entity_poly.pdbx_seq_one_letter_code
_entity_poly.pdbx_strand_id
1 'polypeptide(L)'
;MIKIVQRDNKGRFIKGNIPDSKKDIDDDEVIRLYKSGMTLEELSKRFGYKDISCRIFKLINKLGISRPAGFQEGTNHWNWKDGFKKSNGYVVFRNRNKYEYYHSYVWCVNNDMLTVPIGCVVHHINLKKEDNRTENLVLLPKGYHMSLHRAINGGEL
;
A
#
# COMPACT_ATOMS: atom_id res chain seq x y z
N MET A 1 8.16 17.70 43.88
CA MET A 1 9.23 16.71 44.12
C MET A 1 9.48 15.93 42.85
N ILE A 2 10.66 16.06 42.24
CA ILE A 2 11.05 15.26 41.07
C ILE A 2 11.53 13.90 41.57
N LYS A 3 10.78 12.82 41.29
CA LYS A 3 11.23 11.46 41.63
C LYS A 3 12.36 11.07 40.67
N ILE A 4 13.57 10.92 41.20
CA ILE A 4 14.73 10.45 40.44
C ILE A 4 14.53 8.98 40.11
N VAL A 5 14.37 8.68 38.82
CA VAL A 5 14.11 7.33 38.32
C VAL A 5 15.41 6.51 38.36
N GLN A 6 15.46 5.48 39.19
CA GLN A 6 16.69 4.68 39.40
C GLN A 6 16.91 3.65 38.29
N ARG A 7 18.18 3.46 37.90
CA ARG A 7 18.64 2.51 36.87
C ARG A 7 19.63 1.50 37.44
N ASP A 8 19.64 0.28 36.89
CA ASP A 8 20.63 -0.76 37.19
C ASP A 8 22.01 -0.42 36.61
N ASN A 9 23.02 -1.20 36.98
CA ASN A 9 24.39 -1.10 36.49
C ASN A 9 24.55 -1.39 34.97
N LYS A 10 23.48 -1.82 34.30
CA LYS A 10 23.39 -2.01 32.85
C LYS A 10 22.54 -0.91 32.18
N GLY A 11 22.18 0.15 32.92
CA GLY A 11 21.41 1.29 32.42
C GLY A 11 19.91 1.07 32.26
N ARG A 12 19.36 -0.06 32.71
CA ARG A 12 17.93 -0.40 32.63
C ARG A 12 17.18 0.11 33.85
N PHE A 13 15.89 0.42 33.71
CA PHE A 13 15.07 0.81 34.86
C PHE A 13 14.94 -0.36 35.85
N ILE A 14 15.13 -0.07 37.14
CA ILE A 14 14.93 -1.07 38.20
C ILE A 14 13.44 -1.45 38.24
N LYS A 15 13.14 -2.75 38.31
CA LYS A 15 11.77 -3.27 38.42
C LYS A 15 11.06 -2.63 39.62
N GLY A 16 9.95 -1.93 39.39
CA GLY A 16 9.21 -1.18 40.41
C GLY A 16 9.48 0.34 40.44
N ASN A 17 10.55 0.81 39.77
CA ASN A 17 10.87 2.23 39.58
C ASN A 17 10.68 2.69 38.12
N ILE A 18 9.74 2.07 37.41
CA ILE A 18 9.37 2.48 36.05
C ILE A 18 8.47 3.71 36.18
N PRO A 19 8.77 4.84 35.52
CA PRO A 19 7.93 6.02 35.61
C PRO A 19 6.55 5.71 35.02
N ASP A 20 5.50 5.94 35.81
CA ASP A 20 4.13 5.74 35.37
C ASP A 20 3.80 6.84 34.34
N SER A 21 3.88 6.47 33.06
CA SER A 21 3.79 7.40 31.93
C SER A 21 2.36 7.57 31.40
N LYS A 22 1.37 6.96 32.05
CA LYS A 22 -0.01 6.99 31.57
C LYS A 22 -0.61 8.36 31.86
N LYS A 23 -0.67 9.26 30.86
CA LYS A 23 -1.75 10.26 30.86
C LYS A 23 -3.06 9.49 30.87
N ASP A 24 -4.00 9.91 31.71
CA ASP A 24 -5.36 9.42 31.66
C ASP A 24 -5.95 9.79 30.30
N ILE A 25 -6.28 8.78 29.52
CA ILE A 25 -7.01 8.93 28.26
C ILE A 25 -8.30 8.16 28.46
N ASP A 26 -9.40 8.80 28.07
CA ASP A 26 -10.69 8.16 27.99
C ASP A 26 -10.68 7.07 26.92
N ASP A 27 -10.74 5.81 27.37
CA ASP A 27 -10.72 4.63 26.51
C ASP A 27 -11.96 4.59 25.59
N ASP A 28 -13.10 5.13 26.01
CA ASP A 28 -14.34 5.17 25.21
C ASP A 28 -14.21 6.14 24.04
N GLU A 29 -13.62 7.31 24.28
CA GLU A 29 -13.34 8.29 23.23
C GLU A 29 -12.34 7.74 22.20
N VAL A 30 -11.31 7.03 22.66
CA VAL A 30 -10.33 6.37 21.80
C VAL A 30 -10.99 5.32 20.91
N ILE A 31 -11.87 4.49 21.48
CA ILE A 31 -12.61 3.46 20.75
C ILE A 31 -13.54 4.11 19.73
N ARG A 32 -14.26 5.19 20.11
CA ARG A 32 -15.17 5.92 19.21
C ARG A 32 -14.44 6.46 17.98
N LEU A 33 -13.28 7.10 18.19
CA LEU A 33 -12.46 7.64 17.11
C LEU A 33 -11.81 6.54 16.25
N TYR A 34 -11.41 5.43 16.86
CA TYR A 34 -10.90 4.27 16.11
C TYR A 34 -11.98 3.66 15.20
N LYS A 35 -13.22 3.54 15.70
CA LYS A 35 -14.38 3.06 14.94
C LYS A 35 -14.83 4.04 13.86
N SER A 36 -14.61 5.35 14.02
CA SER A 36 -14.80 6.31 12.92
C SER A 36 -13.70 6.25 11.87
N GLY A 37 -12.70 5.39 12.08
CA GLY A 37 -11.59 5.13 11.16
C GLY A 37 -10.44 6.13 11.26
N MET A 38 -10.25 6.76 12.41
CA MET A 38 -8.98 7.44 12.68
C MET A 38 -7.86 6.40 12.82
N THR A 39 -6.71 6.63 12.20
CA THR A 39 -5.51 5.78 12.29
C THR A 39 -4.84 5.89 13.67
N LEU A 40 -4.01 4.90 14.02
CA LEU A 40 -3.26 4.93 15.28
C LEU A 40 -2.28 6.11 15.34
N GLU A 41 -1.77 6.55 14.19
CA GLU A 41 -0.90 7.72 14.09
C GLU A 41 -1.68 9.02 14.36
N GLU A 42 -2.86 9.18 13.76
CA GLU A 42 -3.75 10.32 14.01
C GLU A 42 -4.22 10.36 15.47
N LEU A 43 -4.55 9.20 16.05
CA LEU A 43 -4.86 9.08 17.47
C LEU A 43 -3.65 9.48 18.33
N SER A 44 -2.44 9.05 17.98
CA SER A 44 -1.22 9.44 18.68
C SER A 44 -1.03 10.96 18.68
N LYS A 45 -1.17 11.59 17.51
CA LYS A 45 -1.06 13.05 17.36
C LYS A 45 -2.13 13.78 18.18
N ARG A 46 -3.39 13.33 18.11
CA ARG A 46 -4.53 13.95 18.80
C ARG A 46 -4.38 13.93 20.32
N PHE A 47 -3.91 12.84 20.89
CA PHE A 47 -3.72 12.70 22.35
C PHE A 47 -2.32 13.15 22.82
N GLY A 48 -1.49 13.68 21.92
CA GLY A 48 -0.16 14.19 22.25
C GLY A 48 0.81 13.10 22.73
N TYR A 49 0.77 11.95 22.06
CA TYR A 49 1.66 10.81 22.27
C TYR A 49 2.61 10.64 21.09
N LYS A 50 3.84 10.24 21.39
CA LYS A 50 4.82 9.83 20.36
C LYS A 50 4.38 8.53 19.67
N ASP A 51 3.78 7.61 20.44
CA ASP A 51 3.16 6.40 19.91
C ASP A 51 2.10 5.89 20.90
N ILE A 52 0.83 5.88 20.48
CA ILE A 52 -0.29 5.31 21.25
C ILE A 52 -0.62 3.87 20.83
N SER A 53 0.02 3.37 19.75
CA SER A 53 -0.35 2.15 19.03
C SER A 53 -0.32 0.92 19.92
N CYS A 54 0.70 0.77 20.76
CA CYS A 54 0.82 -0.38 21.66
C CYS A 54 -0.29 -0.43 22.73
N ARG A 55 -0.77 0.72 23.22
CA ARG A 55 -1.87 0.78 24.20
C ARG A 55 -3.19 0.47 23.52
N ILE A 56 -3.49 1.15 22.41
CA ILE A 56 -4.73 0.96 21.65
C ILE A 56 -4.84 -0.46 21.13
N PHE A 57 -3.75 -1.04 20.61
CA PHE A 57 -3.72 -2.41 20.12
C PHE A 57 -4.06 -3.42 21.22
N LYS A 58 -3.57 -3.21 22.45
CA LYS A 58 -3.94 -4.04 23.62
C LYS A 58 -5.42 -3.88 23.99
N LEU A 59 -5.94 -2.65 23.99
CA LEU A 59 -7.34 -2.35 24.29
C LEU A 59 -8.28 -2.99 23.26
N ILE A 60 -8.00 -2.81 21.97
CA ILE A 60 -8.74 -3.38 20.85
C ILE A 60 -8.76 -4.90 20.91
N ASN A 61 -7.60 -5.54 21.09
CA ASN A 61 -7.51 -7.00 21.14
C ASN A 61 -8.25 -7.57 22.35
N LYS A 62 -8.18 -6.88 23.50
CA LYS A 62 -8.91 -7.28 24.71
C LYS A 62 -10.43 -7.20 24.51
N LEU A 63 -10.91 -6.21 23.76
CA LEU A 63 -12.33 -5.95 23.55
C LEU A 63 -12.89 -6.57 22.25
N GLY A 64 -12.05 -7.21 21.44
CA GLY A 64 -12.46 -7.80 20.15
C GLY A 64 -12.94 -6.77 19.12
N ILE A 65 -12.44 -5.53 19.18
CA ILE A 65 -12.96 -4.42 18.37
C ILE A 65 -12.22 -4.33 17.04
N SER A 66 -12.83 -4.83 15.97
CA SER A 66 -12.30 -4.62 14.62
C SER A 66 -12.61 -3.22 14.11
N ARG A 67 -11.71 -2.69 13.28
CA ARG A 67 -11.97 -1.49 12.50
C ARG A 67 -13.01 -1.82 11.41
N PRO A 68 -13.91 -0.90 11.03
CA PRO A 68 -14.87 -1.14 9.95
C PRO A 68 -14.16 -1.56 8.64
N ALA A 69 -14.74 -2.55 7.94
CA ALA A 69 -14.29 -2.95 6.61
C ALA A 69 -14.39 -1.77 5.64
N GLY A 70 -13.46 -1.67 4.67
CA GLY A 70 -13.42 -0.57 3.69
C GLY A 70 -12.50 0.61 4.02
N PHE A 71 -11.96 0.72 5.25
CA PHE A 71 -11.21 1.92 5.64
C PHE A 71 -9.77 1.99 5.13
N GLN A 72 -9.18 0.84 4.76
CA GLN A 72 -7.89 0.74 4.07
C GLN A 72 -8.09 0.19 2.65
N GLU A 73 -9.21 0.46 2.02
CA GLU A 73 -9.42 0.16 0.60
C GLU A 73 -9.13 1.41 -0.23
N GLY A 74 -8.78 1.24 -1.50
CA GLY A 74 -8.50 2.40 -2.34
C GLY A 74 -7.20 3.10 -1.97
N THR A 75 -7.15 4.41 -2.24
CA THR A 75 -6.02 5.33 -2.01
C THR A 75 -5.46 5.33 -0.59
N ASN A 76 -6.20 4.79 0.37
CA ASN A 76 -5.83 4.74 1.78
C ASN A 76 -5.10 3.46 2.19
N HIS A 77 -4.91 2.49 1.29
CA HIS A 77 -4.06 1.32 1.56
C HIS A 77 -2.59 1.67 1.36
N TRP A 78 -1.69 1.31 2.28
CA TRP A 78 -0.25 1.57 2.15
C TRP A 78 0.39 0.93 0.90
N ASN A 79 -0.26 -0.09 0.36
CA ASN A 79 0.13 -0.79 -0.86
C ASN A 79 -0.66 -0.32 -2.11
N TRP A 80 -1.46 0.74 -1.97
CA TRP A 80 -2.22 1.33 -3.07
C TRP A 80 -1.32 2.19 -3.95
N LYS A 81 -1.17 1.80 -5.21
CA LYS A 81 -0.51 2.59 -6.26
C LYS A 81 -1.42 2.73 -7.46
N ASP A 82 -2.66 3.12 -7.21
CA ASP A 82 -3.74 3.07 -8.21
C ASP A 82 -3.72 1.75 -8.97
N GLY A 83 -3.48 0.61 -8.32
CA GLY A 83 -3.26 -0.67 -9.00
C GLY A 83 -2.48 -1.70 -8.20
N PHE A 84 -2.42 -2.94 -8.70
CA PHE A 84 -1.68 -4.06 -8.12
C PHE A 84 -0.88 -4.84 -9.18
N LYS A 85 0.20 -5.51 -8.75
CA LYS A 85 1.01 -6.38 -9.61
C LYS A 85 0.41 -7.78 -9.65
N LYS A 86 0.16 -8.32 -10.83
CA LYS A 86 -0.24 -9.72 -11.03
C LYS A 86 0.98 -10.66 -10.96
N SER A 87 0.73 -11.94 -10.69
CA SER A 87 1.76 -13.00 -10.68
C SER A 87 2.54 -13.10 -12.00
N ASN A 88 1.92 -12.71 -13.13
CA ASN A 88 2.54 -12.69 -14.46
C ASN A 88 3.43 -11.46 -14.72
N GLY A 89 3.62 -10.60 -13.72
CA GLY A 89 4.54 -9.44 -13.75
C GLY A 89 3.90 -8.12 -14.18
N TYR A 90 2.66 -8.13 -14.68
CA TYR A 90 1.99 -6.91 -15.16
C TYR A 90 1.38 -6.09 -14.01
N VAL A 91 1.39 -4.77 -14.17
CA VAL A 91 0.63 -3.85 -13.32
C VAL A 91 -0.77 -3.68 -13.91
N VAL A 92 -1.79 -3.88 -13.07
CA VAL A 92 -3.20 -3.60 -13.39
C VAL A 92 -3.75 -2.55 -12.46
N PHE A 93 -4.62 -1.69 -12.97
CA PHE A 93 -5.29 -0.66 -12.18
C PHE A 93 -6.79 -0.71 -12.33
N ARG A 94 -7.49 -0.12 -11.37
CA ARG A 94 -8.94 0.04 -11.45
C ARG A 94 -9.24 1.33 -12.20
N ASN A 95 -9.71 1.21 -13.44
CA ASN A 95 -10.23 2.32 -14.23
C ASN A 95 -11.77 2.28 -14.20
N ARG A 96 -12.41 3.31 -13.64
CA ARG A 96 -13.86 3.33 -13.40
C ARG A 96 -14.32 2.05 -12.66
N ASN A 97 -14.98 1.15 -13.38
CA ASN A 97 -15.52 -0.11 -12.85
C ASN A 97 -14.84 -1.37 -13.44
N LYS A 98 -13.68 -1.22 -14.08
CA LYS A 98 -12.95 -2.33 -14.70
C LYS A 98 -11.48 -2.33 -14.30
N TYR A 99 -10.88 -3.51 -14.29
CA TYR A 99 -9.43 -3.65 -14.15
C TYR A 99 -8.79 -3.64 -15.54
N GLU A 100 -7.88 -2.71 -15.75
CA GLU A 100 -7.16 -2.54 -17.02
C GLU A 100 -5.65 -2.69 -16.80
N TYR A 101 -4.94 -3.16 -17.83
CA TYR A 101 -3.50 -3.22 -17.79
C TYR A 101 -2.90 -1.82 -17.94
N TYR A 102 -1.99 -1.44 -17.04
CA TYR A 102 -1.45 -0.10 -16.97
C TYR A 102 -0.73 0.32 -18.26
N HIS A 103 0.08 -0.58 -18.85
CA HIS A 103 0.76 -0.33 -20.12
C HIS A 103 -0.20 -0.03 -21.29
N SER A 104 -1.35 -0.73 -21.35
CA SER A 104 -2.34 -0.52 -22.40
C SER A 104 -3.00 0.86 -22.25
N TYR A 105 -3.30 1.27 -21.00
CA TYR A 105 -3.85 2.59 -20.71
C TYR A 105 -2.88 3.72 -21.05
N VAL A 106 -1.62 3.63 -20.58
CA VAL A 106 -0.59 4.65 -20.86
C VAL A 106 -0.39 4.84 -22.35
N TRP A 107 -0.32 3.75 -23.11
CA TRP A 107 -0.23 3.83 -24.57
C TRP A 107 -1.47 4.49 -25.19
N CYS A 108 -2.67 4.12 -24.74
CA CYS A 108 -3.92 4.70 -25.26
C CYS A 108 -3.98 6.22 -25.01
N VAL A 109 -3.70 6.67 -23.79
CA VAL A 109 -3.68 8.10 -23.44
C VAL A 109 -2.65 8.87 -24.27
N ASN A 110 -1.44 8.32 -24.44
CA ASN A 110 -0.37 8.96 -25.22
C ASN A 110 -0.68 9.06 -26.72
N ASN A 111 -1.58 8.22 -27.24
CA ASN A 111 -1.95 8.17 -28.66
C ASN A 111 -3.38 8.68 -28.91
N ASP A 112 -3.99 9.37 -27.94
CA ASP A 112 -5.37 9.88 -28.01
C ASP A 112 -6.42 8.81 -28.36
N MET A 113 -6.21 7.60 -27.87
CA MET A 113 -7.09 6.45 -28.08
C MET A 113 -7.88 6.12 -26.82
N LEU A 114 -9.13 5.67 -26.99
CA LEU A 114 -9.95 5.20 -25.86
C LEU A 114 -9.62 3.75 -25.47
N THR A 115 -9.24 2.94 -26.45
CA THR A 115 -8.94 1.52 -26.28
C THR A 115 -7.91 1.05 -27.30
N VAL A 116 -7.18 0.00 -26.95
CA VAL A 116 -6.30 -0.71 -27.89
C VAL A 116 -7.15 -1.24 -29.07
N PRO A 117 -6.75 -0.98 -30.34
CA PRO A 117 -7.48 -1.48 -31.51
C PRO A 117 -7.68 -3.00 -31.49
N ILE A 118 -8.82 -3.44 -32.01
CA ILE A 118 -9.15 -4.87 -32.12
C ILE A 118 -8.05 -5.58 -32.92
N GLY A 119 -7.60 -6.73 -32.42
CA GLY A 119 -6.54 -7.52 -33.05
C GLY A 119 -5.11 -7.06 -32.73
N CYS A 120 -4.95 -5.95 -32.00
CA CYS A 120 -3.64 -5.45 -31.57
C CYS A 120 -3.40 -5.69 -30.07
N VAL A 121 -2.14 -5.57 -29.66
CA VAL A 121 -1.66 -5.62 -28.28
C VAL A 121 -0.54 -4.59 -28.09
N VAL A 122 -0.42 -4.04 -26.89
CA VAL A 122 0.70 -3.17 -26.51
C VAL A 122 1.81 -4.04 -25.93
N HIS A 123 3.05 -3.85 -26.40
CA HIS A 123 4.23 -4.64 -26.06
C HIS A 123 5.33 -3.75 -25.48
N HIS A 124 6.08 -4.28 -24.52
CA HIS A 124 7.24 -3.63 -23.91
C HIS A 124 8.49 -3.93 -24.75
N ILE A 125 9.07 -2.92 -25.38
CA ILE A 125 10.24 -3.07 -26.28
C ILE A 125 11.42 -3.70 -25.55
N ASN A 126 11.69 -3.27 -24.32
CA ASN A 126 12.79 -3.79 -23.50
C ASN A 126 12.44 -5.08 -22.73
N LEU A 127 11.26 -5.67 -22.93
CA LEU A 127 10.75 -6.86 -22.26
C LEU A 127 10.55 -6.75 -20.73
N LYS A 128 10.75 -5.56 -20.14
CA LYS A 128 10.53 -5.28 -18.72
C LYS A 128 9.10 -4.79 -18.52
N LYS A 129 8.25 -5.65 -17.98
CA LYS A 129 6.79 -5.42 -17.82
C LYS A 129 6.45 -4.27 -16.87
N GLU A 130 7.39 -3.90 -16.00
CA GLU A 130 7.28 -2.77 -15.07
C GLU A 130 7.63 -1.41 -15.71
N ASP A 131 8.34 -1.39 -16.83
CA ASP A 131 8.78 -0.14 -17.48
C ASP A 131 7.71 0.38 -18.43
N ASN A 132 6.78 1.17 -17.89
CA ASN A 132 5.62 1.69 -18.60
C ASN A 132 5.84 3.09 -19.21
N ARG A 133 7.10 3.51 -19.41
CA ARG A 133 7.39 4.77 -20.11
C ARG A 133 6.92 4.66 -21.56
N THR A 134 6.34 5.73 -22.11
CA THR A 134 5.67 5.70 -23.41
C THR A 134 6.63 5.32 -24.54
N GLU A 135 7.89 5.73 -24.45
CA GLU A 135 8.95 5.36 -25.39
C GLU A 135 9.30 3.86 -25.38
N ASN A 136 8.91 3.12 -24.34
CA ASN A 136 9.13 1.68 -24.22
C ASN A 136 7.92 0.84 -24.67
N LEU A 137 6.84 1.47 -25.14
CA LEU A 137 5.60 0.80 -25.49
C LEU A 137 5.34 0.87 -27.00
N VAL A 138 5.05 -0.26 -27.61
CA VAL A 138 4.71 -0.36 -29.04
C VAL A 138 3.43 -1.14 -29.27
N LEU A 139 2.59 -0.68 -30.20
CA LEU A 139 1.40 -1.40 -30.63
C LEU A 139 1.78 -2.42 -31.71
N LEU A 140 1.42 -3.68 -31.51
CA LEU A 140 1.68 -4.76 -32.46
C LEU A 140 0.40 -5.53 -32.79
N PRO A 141 0.22 -6.01 -34.03
CA PRO A 141 -0.77 -7.05 -34.32
C PRO A 141 -0.49 -8.30 -33.47
N LYS A 142 -1.54 -8.95 -32.95
CA LYS A 142 -1.42 -10.15 -32.12
C LYS A 142 -0.56 -11.25 -32.76
N GLY A 143 -0.69 -11.44 -34.07
CA GLY A 143 0.10 -12.43 -34.81
C GLY A 143 1.60 -12.10 -34.78
N TYR A 144 1.96 -10.84 -34.97
CA TYR A 144 3.35 -10.40 -34.95
C TYR A 144 3.96 -10.47 -33.55
N HIS A 145 3.19 -10.10 -32.52
CA HIS A 145 3.59 -10.22 -31.12
C HIS A 145 3.96 -11.67 -30.73
N MET A 146 3.20 -12.66 -31.20
CA MET A 146 3.50 -14.07 -30.96
C MET A 146 4.77 -14.51 -31.69
N SER A 147 4.94 -14.11 -32.95
CA SER A 147 6.17 -14.39 -33.71
C SER A 147 7.39 -13.76 -33.07
N LEU A 148 7.27 -12.53 -32.56
CA LEU A 148 8.34 -11.82 -31.85
C LEU A 148 8.77 -12.58 -30.60
N HIS A 149 7.83 -13.00 -29.74
CA HIS A 149 8.18 -13.79 -28.55
C HIS A 149 8.78 -15.16 -28.89
N ARG A 150 8.36 -15.79 -29.98
CA ARG A 150 8.99 -17.04 -30.45
C ARG A 150 10.43 -16.80 -30.90
N ALA A 151 10.70 -15.71 -31.61
CA ALA A 151 12.05 -15.36 -32.04
C ALA A 151 12.96 -15.04 -30.84
N ILE A 152 12.47 -14.26 -29.87
CA ILE A 152 13.22 -13.90 -28.66
C ILE A 152 13.51 -15.14 -27.79
N ASN A 153 12.51 -16.00 -27.58
CA ASN A 153 12.69 -17.19 -26.74
C ASN A 153 13.45 -18.32 -27.46
N GLY A 154 13.49 -18.31 -28.80
CA GLY A 154 14.23 -19.28 -29.61
C GLY A 154 15.66 -18.87 -29.94
N GLY A 155 16.05 -17.65 -29.59
CA GLY A 155 17.42 -17.14 -29.68
C GLY A 155 17.95 -16.81 -28.30
N GLU A 156 18.39 -17.82 -27.55
CA GLU A 156 19.20 -17.61 -26.36
C GLU A 156 20.51 -16.90 -26.73
N LEU A 157 20.82 -15.80 -26.05
CA LEU A 157 22.16 -15.24 -25.86
C LEU A 157 22.41 -15.12 -24.35
#